data_AF-A0AAU6WWL9-F1
#
_entry.id   AF-A0AAU6WWL9-F1
#
_cell.length_a   1.000
_cell.length_b   1.000
_cell.length_c   1.000
_cell.angle_alpha   90.00
_cell.angle_beta   90.00
_cell.angle_gamma   90.00
#
_symmetry.space_group_name_H-M   'P 1'
#
loop_
_entity.id
_entity.type
_entity.pdbx_description
1 polymer ?
#
loop_
_entity_poly.entity_id
_entity_poly.type
_entity_poly.pdbx_seq_one_letter_code
_entity_poly.pdbx_strand_id
1 'polypeptide(L)'
;MKNNQFAPIKDAYQLVQGAKIKGIKHEEVFELGSYDPNKRGYTIYPYEDGVKFNDFSVIVSEKELKSHYVIQDVNVNMPLITSTQTSVPLTDLGLAS
;
A
#
# COMPACT_ATOMS: atom_id res chain seq x y z
N MET A 1 -22.64 -6.32 5.04
CA MET A 1 -21.53 -6.82 5.88
C MET A 1 -20.29 -6.82 5.00
N LYS A 2 -19.32 -5.93 5.24
CA LYS A 2 -18.14 -5.82 4.36
C LYS A 2 -17.25 -7.04 4.60
N ASN A 3 -17.09 -7.84 3.55
CA ASN A 3 -16.19 -8.98 3.53
C ASN A 3 -14.77 -8.43 3.70
N ASN A 4 -14.18 -8.50 4.89
CA ASN A 4 -12.77 -8.18 5.11
C ASN A 4 -11.94 -9.31 4.48
N GLN A 5 -11.96 -9.40 3.15
CA GLN A 5 -11.16 -10.38 2.43
C GLN A 5 -9.70 -9.99 2.62
N PHE A 6 -8.94 -10.90 3.19
CA PHE A 6 -7.50 -10.82 3.22
C PHE A 6 -6.95 -11.65 2.07
N ALA A 7 -6.00 -11.08 1.34
CA ALA A 7 -5.33 -11.71 0.20
C ALA A 7 -3.82 -11.82 0.45
N PRO A 8 -3.14 -12.77 -0.21
CA PRO A 8 -1.68 -12.84 -0.17
C PRO A 8 -1.04 -11.54 -0.67
N ILE A 9 0.01 -11.10 0.03
CA ILE A 9 0.77 -9.92 -0.37
C ILE A 9 1.68 -10.30 -1.54
N LYS A 10 1.36 -9.82 -2.74
CA LYS A 10 2.12 -10.13 -3.97
C LYS A 10 3.20 -9.10 -4.25
N ASP A 11 2.91 -7.84 -3.94
CA ASP A 11 3.72 -6.69 -4.32
C ASP A 11 3.92 -5.74 -3.14
N ALA A 12 5.08 -5.08 -3.09
CA ALA A 12 5.40 -4.05 -2.10
C ALA A 12 4.46 -2.83 -2.22
N TYR A 13 3.90 -2.53 -3.39
CA TYR A 13 2.91 -1.46 -3.55
C TYR A 13 1.62 -1.69 -2.76
N GLN A 14 1.37 -2.92 -2.31
CA GLN A 14 0.23 -3.23 -1.43
C GLN A 14 0.51 -2.81 0.02
N LEU A 15 1.79 -2.69 0.41
CA LEU A 15 2.24 -2.37 1.77
C LEU A 15 2.13 -0.87 2.06
N VAL A 16 0.90 -0.37 2.05
CA VAL A 16 0.58 1.04 2.33
C VAL A 16 0.33 1.25 3.83
N GLN A 17 0.71 2.44 4.31
CA GLN A 17 0.42 2.83 5.69
C GLN A 17 -1.09 2.82 5.96
N GLY A 18 -1.48 2.27 7.11
CA GLY A 18 -2.88 2.10 7.53
C GLY A 18 -3.52 0.80 7.05
N ALA A 19 -2.88 0.07 6.13
CA ALA A 19 -3.37 -1.24 5.69
C ALA A 19 -3.45 -2.22 6.86
N LYS A 20 -4.44 -3.11 6.82
CA LYS A 20 -4.58 -4.16 7.83
C LYS A 20 -3.97 -5.44 7.31
N ILE A 21 -3.12 -6.06 8.11
CA ILE A 21 -2.54 -7.36 7.83
C ILE A 21 -2.88 -8.34 8.94
N LYS A 22 -2.85 -9.63 8.64
CA LYS A 22 -2.88 -10.68 9.66
C LYS A 22 -1.95 -11.81 9.27
N GLY A 23 -1.50 -12.58 10.26
CA GLY A 23 -0.70 -13.77 10.00
C GLY A 23 -1.48 -14.81 9.21
N ILE A 24 -0.79 -15.63 8.40
CA ILE A 24 -1.43 -16.78 7.72
C ILE A 24 -1.90 -17.83 8.74
N LYS A 25 -1.18 -17.96 9.86
CA LYS A 25 -1.42 -18.96 10.91
C LYS A 25 -2.12 -18.40 12.15
N HIS A 26 -2.30 -17.09 12.23
CA HIS A 26 -2.77 -16.40 13.43
C HIS A 26 -3.88 -15.41 13.05
N GLU A 27 -4.85 -15.22 13.93
CA GLU A 27 -6.00 -14.34 13.66
C GLU A 27 -5.74 -12.88 14.04
N GLU A 28 -4.64 -12.62 14.75
CA GLU A 28 -4.23 -11.28 15.18
C GLU A 28 -4.05 -10.35 13.99
N VAL A 29 -4.69 -9.19 14.08
CA VAL A 29 -4.63 -8.15 13.06
C VAL A 29 -3.64 -7.08 13.49
N PHE A 30 -2.87 -6.60 12.53
CA PHE A 30 -1.96 -5.48 12.70
C PHE A 30 -2.27 -4.38 11.69
N GLU A 31 -2.04 -3.14 12.08
CA GLU A 31 -1.99 -2.00 11.17
C GLU A 31 -0.56 -1.76 10.69
N LEU A 32 -0.39 -1.61 9.38
CA LEU A 32 0.88 -1.26 8.77
C LEU A 32 1.22 0.21 9.04
N GLY A 33 2.43 0.45 9.52
CA GLY A 33 3.06 1.75 9.62
C GLY A 33 3.89 2.10 8.39
N SER A 34 4.79 3.06 8.57
CA SER A 34 5.73 3.50 7.53
C SER A 34 6.89 2.51 7.36
N TYR A 35 7.46 2.50 6.16
CA TYR A 35 8.71 1.80 5.88
C TYR A 35 9.89 2.55 6.52
N ASP A 36 10.74 1.83 7.25
CA ASP A 36 11.99 2.33 7.81
C ASP A 36 13.17 1.85 6.95
N PRO A 37 13.86 2.75 6.21
CA PRO A 37 14.97 2.38 5.35
C PRO A 37 16.21 1.91 6.12
N ASN A 38 16.41 2.39 7.37
CA ASN A 38 17.55 2.00 8.20
C ASN A 38 17.39 0.58 8.74
N LYS A 39 16.15 0.15 8.95
CA LYS A 39 15.80 -1.19 9.44
C LYS A 39 15.35 -2.14 8.33
N ARG A 40 15.18 -1.63 7.10
CA ARG A 40 14.77 -2.38 5.90
C ARG A 40 13.47 -3.17 6.13
N GLY A 41 12.49 -2.51 6.75
CA GLY A 41 11.24 -3.15 7.13
C GLY A 41 10.13 -2.15 7.38
N TYR A 42 8.92 -2.67 7.57
CA TYR A 42 7.73 -1.90 7.90
C TYR A 42 7.46 -2.04 9.40
N THR A 43 7.04 -0.95 10.01
CA THR A 43 6.51 -1.00 11.37
C THR A 43 5.10 -1.58 11.34
N ILE A 44 4.74 -2.46 12.27
CA ILE A 44 3.38 -2.97 12.44
C ILE A 44 2.92 -2.73 13.87
N TYR A 45 1.65 -2.40 14.02
CA TYR A 45 1.01 -2.07 15.29
C TYR A 45 -0.14 -3.02 15.55
N PRO A 46 -0.31 -3.55 16.78
CA PRO A 46 -1.50 -4.32 17.13
C PRO A 46 -2.77 -3.53 16.82
N TYR A 47 -3.78 -4.21 16.28
CA TYR A 47 -5.05 -3.61 15.93
C TYR A 47 -6.21 -4.52 16.32
N GLU A 48 -7.06 -4.04 17.22
CA GLU A 48 -8.20 -4.78 17.76
C GLU A 48 -9.41 -3.85 17.89
N ASP A 49 -10.61 -4.34 17.59
CA ASP A 49 -11.88 -3.60 17.74
C ASP A 49 -11.91 -2.18 17.16
N GLY A 50 -11.17 -1.94 16.07
CA GLY A 50 -11.12 -0.64 15.42
C GLY A 50 -10.02 0.29 15.94
N VAL A 51 -9.24 -0.15 16.92
CA VAL A 51 -8.24 0.65 17.63
C VAL A 51 -6.84 0.13 17.35
N LYS A 52 -5.95 1.04 16.98
CA LYS A 52 -4.50 0.79 16.92
C LYS A 52 -3.87 1.07 18.27
N PHE A 53 -3.06 0.13 18.75
CA PHE A 53 -2.24 0.31 19.95
C PHE A 53 -0.84 0.80 19.55
N ASN A 54 -0.37 1.88 20.18
CA ASN A 54 0.94 2.48 19.91
C ASN A 54 1.96 2.24 21.04
N ASP A 55 1.58 1.49 22.08
CA ASP A 55 2.42 1.24 23.25
C ASP A 55 3.65 0.38 22.90
N PHE A 56 3.51 -0.45 21.86
CA PHE A 56 4.62 -1.16 21.25
C PHE A 56 4.37 -1.36 19.75
N SER A 57 5.46 -1.57 19.03
CA SER A 57 5.44 -1.83 17.60
C SER A 57 6.54 -2.81 17.24
N VAL A 58 6.32 -3.58 16.18
CA VAL A 58 7.30 -4.53 15.67
C VAL A 58 7.74 -4.07 14.29
N ILE A 59 9.04 -4.21 13.98
CA ILE A 59 9.54 -4.01 12.62
C ILE A 59 9.62 -5.37 11.94
N VAL A 60 8.98 -5.49 10.79
CA VAL A 60 8.93 -6.72 9.99
C VAL A 60 9.50 -6.45 8.60
N SER A 61 10.34 -7.36 8.12
CA SER A 61 10.91 -7.26 6.78
C SER A 61 9.83 -7.41 5.70
N GLU A 62 10.04 -6.83 4.53
CA GLU A 62 9.14 -7.04 3.38
C GLU A 62 9.01 -8.53 3.04
N LYS A 63 10.12 -9.28 3.13
CA LYS A 63 10.15 -10.72 2.86
C LYS A 63 9.21 -11.49 3.80
N GLU A 64 9.24 -11.17 5.09
CA GLU A 64 8.37 -11.81 6.09
C GLU A 64 6.92 -11.43 5.89
N LEU A 65 6.63 -10.18 5.56
CA LEU A 65 5.27 -9.75 5.21
C LEU A 65 4.71 -10.56 4.03
N LYS A 66 5.49 -10.70 2.95
CA LYS A 66 5.06 -11.46 1.75
C LYS A 66 4.92 -12.97 1.98
N SER A 67 5.67 -13.53 2.93
CA SER A 67 5.71 -14.99 3.14
C SER A 67 4.76 -15.47 4.23
N HIS A 68 4.47 -14.64 5.22
CA HIS A 68 3.80 -15.05 6.45
C HIS A 68 2.53 -14.26 6.77
N TYR A 69 2.23 -13.21 6.00
CA TYR A 69 1.06 -12.37 6.23
C TYR A 69 0.16 -12.30 5.00
N VAL A 70 -1.09 -11.95 5.26
CA VAL A 70 -2.09 -11.58 4.26
C VAL A 70 -2.56 -10.16 4.56
N ILE A 71 -2.93 -9.42 3.53
CA ILE A 71 -3.34 -8.01 3.61
C ILE A 71 -4.82 -7.85 3.26
N GLN A 72 -5.51 -6.99 3.98
CA GLN A 72 -6.89 -6.65 3.71
C GLN A 72 -6.98 -6.01 2.33
N ASP A 73 -7.88 -6.53 1.50
CA ASP A 73 -8.07 -6.06 0.14
C ASP A 73 -8.50 -4.60 0.16
N VAL A 74 -7.60 -3.72 -0.25
CA VAL A 74 -7.90 -2.31 -0.44
C VAL A 74 -8.47 -2.21 -1.85
N ASN A 75 -9.76 -1.93 -1.98
CA ASN A 75 -10.35 -1.57 -3.26
C ASN A 75 -9.78 -0.20 -3.69
N VAL A 76 -8.56 -0.23 -4.21
CA VAL A 76 -7.91 0.90 -4.85
C VAL A 76 -8.58 1.06 -6.21
N ASN A 77 -9.72 1.75 -6.23
CA ASN A 77 -10.24 2.36 -7.44
C ASN A 77 -9.29 3.52 -7.82
N MET A 78 -8.05 3.19 -8.20
CA MET A 78 -7.04 4.14 -8.62
C MET A 78 -7.34 4.50 -10.08
N PRO A 79 -7.76 5.74 -10.39
CA PRO A 79 -7.97 6.13 -11.77
C PRO A 79 -6.64 6.05 -12.52
N LEU A 80 -6.60 5.23 -13.57
CA LEU A 80 -5.49 5.18 -14.51
C LEU A 80 -5.39 6.56 -15.18
N ILE A 81 -4.41 7.36 -14.80
CA ILE A 81 -4.14 8.64 -15.46
C ILE A 81 -3.38 8.32 -16.75
N THR A 82 -4.10 8.11 -17.84
CA THR A 82 -3.51 8.00 -19.18
C THR A 82 -3.01 9.38 -19.58
N SER A 83 -1.69 9.61 -19.53
CA SER A 83 -1.08 10.83 -20.07
C SER A 83 -1.28 10.86 -21.58
N THR A 84 -2.24 11.66 -22.06
CA THR A 84 -2.34 12.00 -23.48
C THR A 84 -1.16 12.88 -23.85
N GLN A 85 -0.20 12.32 -24.59
CA GLN A 85 0.82 13.10 -25.28
C GLN A 85 0.11 14.08 -26.23
N THR A 86 0.14 15.36 -25.87
CA THR A 86 -0.34 16.43 -26.75
C THR A 86 0.78 16.69 -27.75
N SER A 87 0.71 16.09 -28.94
CA SER A 87 1.55 16.51 -30.06
C SER A 87 1.07 17.88 -30.53
N VAL A 88 1.85 18.91 -30.24
CA VAL A 88 1.60 20.27 -30.75
C VAL A 88 1.95 20.28 -32.24
N PRO A 89 1.00 20.57 -33.16
CA PRO A 89 1.36 20.76 -34.56
C PRO A 89 2.06 22.10 -34.74
N LEU A 90 3.23 22.08 -35.40
CA LEU A 90 4.00 23.27 -35.74
C LEU A 90 3.33 24.00 -36.92
N THR A 91 2.37 24.88 -36.66
CA THR A 91 1.76 25.73 -37.69
C THR A 91 2.34 27.14 -37.67
N ASP A 92 3.14 27.41 -38.69
CA ASP A 92 3.17 28.62 -39.51
C ASP A 92 3.43 29.97 -38.80
N LEU A 93 4.72 30.36 -38.76
CA LEU A 93 5.14 31.74 -38.54
C LEU A 93 4.81 32.54 -39.80
N GLY A 94 3.62 33.15 -39.82
CA GLY A 94 3.22 34.09 -40.85
C GLY A 94 4.26 35.20 -41.04
N LEU A 95 4.93 35.20 -42.20
CA LEU A 95 5.62 36.38 -42.71
C LEU A 95 4.57 37.42 -43.06
N ALA A 96 4.50 38.48 -42.25
CA ALA A 96 3.88 39.72 -42.64
C ALA A 96 4.76 40.42 -43.69
N SER A 97 4.20 40.71 -44.86
CA SER A 97 4.63 41.76 -45.80
C SER A 97 3.44 42.17 -46.66
#